data_AF-A0A1I1E0J7-F1
#
_entry.id   AF-A0A1I1E0J7-F1
#
_cell.length_a   1.000
_cell.length_b   1.000
_cell.length_c   1.000
_cell.angle_alpha   90.00
_cell.angle_beta   90.00
_cell.angle_gamma   90.00
#
_symmetry.space_group_name_H-M   'P 1'
#
loop_
_entity.id
_entity.type
_entity.pdbx_description
1 polymer ?
#
loop_
_entity_poly.entity_id
_entity_poly.type
_entity_poly.pdbx_seq_one_letter_code
_entity_poly.pdbx_strand_id
1 'polypeptide(L)'
;MNLEEENRRKRAKATLSKMESLEFFILPFITPRARHKSLDDFSESQLDRFKKHGYDTKLKQANQLIILGIIFWIGLAAIIGYLATKFS
;
A
#
# COMPACT_ATOMS: atom_id res chain seq x y z
N MET A 1 -22.72 26.44 3.09
CA MET A 1 -21.54 25.55 2.96
C MET A 1 -21.15 25.53 1.48
N ASN A 2 -19.88 25.75 1.13
CA ASN A 2 -19.43 25.77 -0.27
C ASN A 2 -19.29 24.32 -0.80
N LEU A 3 -19.79 24.05 -2.00
CA LEU A 3 -19.72 22.74 -2.69
C LEU A 3 -18.28 22.19 -2.76
N GLU A 4 -17.28 23.06 -2.95
CA GLU A 4 -15.87 22.66 -2.93
C GLU A 4 -15.43 22.10 -1.57
N GLU A 5 -15.94 22.66 -0.48
CA GLU A 5 -15.58 22.24 0.86
C GLU A 5 -16.24 20.92 1.23
N GLU A 6 -17.50 20.72 0.83
CA GLU A 6 -18.17 19.44 0.96
C GLU A 6 -17.46 18.34 0.15
N ASN A 7 -17.05 18.65 -1.08
CA ASN A 7 -16.30 17.72 -1.93
C ASN A 7 -14.91 17.39 -1.37
N ARG A 8 -14.25 18.33 -0.69
CA ARG A 8 -12.99 18.06 0.03
C ARG A 8 -13.21 17.14 1.23
N ARG A 9 -14.23 17.39 2.04
CA ARG A 9 -14.58 16.55 3.19
C ARG A 9 -14.95 15.12 2.79
N LYS A 10 -15.69 14.94 1.69
CA LYS A 10 -16.01 13.62 1.13
C LYS A 10 -14.75 12.86 0.69
N ARG A 11 -13.81 13.55 0.02
CA ARG A 11 -12.53 12.95 -0.40
C ARG A 11 -11.65 12.54 0.78
N ALA A 12 -11.51 13.39 1.79
CA ALA A 12 -10.70 13.09 2.98
C ALA A 12 -11.14 11.82 3.73
N LYS A 13 -12.45 11.53 3.72
CA LYS A 13 -13.06 10.35 4.36
C LYS A 13 -13.20 9.13 3.45
N ALA A 14 -12.88 9.25 2.16
CA ALA A 14 -13.00 8.13 1.25
C ALA A 14 -11.99 7.03 1.62
N THR A 15 -12.45 5.80 1.69
CA THR A 15 -11.61 4.63 1.96
C THR A 15 -11.08 4.04 0.67
N LEU A 16 -9.99 3.27 0.76
CA LEU A 16 -9.54 2.44 -0.34
C LEU A 16 -10.63 1.45 -0.74
N SER A 17 -10.76 1.24 -2.03
CA SER A 17 -11.50 0.11 -2.56
C SER A 17 -10.76 -1.20 -2.28
N LYS A 18 -11.47 -2.32 -2.34
CA LYS A 18 -10.87 -3.65 -2.15
C LYS A 18 -9.74 -3.93 -3.16
N MET A 19 -9.92 -3.49 -4.40
CA MET A 19 -8.91 -3.67 -5.45
C MET A 19 -7.66 -2.82 -5.18
N GLU A 20 -7.81 -1.52 -4.92
CA GLU A 20 -6.67 -0.66 -4.53
C GLU A 20 -5.96 -1.23 -3.29
N SER A 21 -6.71 -1.80 -2.34
CA SER A 21 -6.12 -2.39 -1.13
C SER A 21 -5.24 -3.60 -1.45
N LEU A 22 -5.69 -4.44 -2.40
CA LEU A 22 -4.96 -5.62 -2.85
C LEU A 22 -3.71 -5.23 -3.65
N GLU A 23 -3.81 -4.18 -4.47
CA GLU A 23 -2.66 -3.59 -5.16
C GLU A 23 -1.58 -3.13 -4.18
N PHE A 24 -1.94 -2.35 -3.16
CA PHE A 24 -0.98 -1.91 -2.13
C PHE A 24 -0.41 -3.05 -1.26
N PHE A 25 -1.08 -4.20 -1.21
CA PHE A 25 -0.60 -5.36 -0.46
C PHE A 25 0.37 -6.23 -1.28
N ILE A 26 0.09 -6.41 -2.58
CA ILE A 26 0.82 -7.34 -3.45
C ILE A 26 1.94 -6.64 -4.22
N LEU A 27 1.64 -5.49 -4.83
CA LEU A 27 2.55 -4.85 -5.77
C LEU A 27 3.90 -4.47 -5.16
N PRO A 28 4.02 -3.93 -3.93
CA PRO A 28 5.33 -3.59 -3.36
C PRO A 28 6.36 -4.73 -3.33
N PHE A 29 5.92 -5.99 -3.43
CA PHE A 29 6.79 -7.16 -3.49
C PHE A 29 7.09 -7.61 -4.93
N ILE A 30 6.17 -7.38 -5.87
CA ILE A 30 6.30 -7.82 -7.27
C ILE A 30 6.93 -6.73 -8.15
N THR A 31 6.63 -5.46 -7.88
CA THR A 31 7.13 -4.34 -8.68
C THR A 31 8.59 -4.05 -8.37
N PRO A 32 9.39 -3.73 -9.41
CA PRO A 32 10.79 -3.40 -9.21
C PRO A 32 10.92 -2.13 -8.37
N ARG A 33 11.73 -2.22 -7.32
CA ARG A 33 12.09 -1.10 -6.46
C ARG A 33 13.47 -0.59 -6.85
N ALA A 34 13.59 0.71 -7.11
CA ALA A 34 14.89 1.34 -7.30
C ALA A 34 15.71 1.24 -6.01
N ARG A 35 17.01 0.92 -6.10
CA ARG A 35 17.91 0.72 -4.95
C ARG A 35 17.92 1.88 -3.94
N HIS A 36 17.63 3.09 -4.39
CA HIS A 36 17.66 4.32 -3.58
C HIS A 36 16.30 4.75 -3.02
N LYS A 37 15.20 4.04 -3.33
CA LYS A 37 13.86 4.40 -2.87
C LYS A 37 13.42 3.54 -1.70
N SER A 38 12.59 4.10 -0.82
CA SER A 38 11.98 3.38 0.32
C SER A 38 10.79 2.51 -0.08
N LEU A 39 10.12 2.85 -1.17
CA LEU A 39 8.95 2.15 -1.74
C LEU A 39 9.16 1.88 -3.24
N ASP A 40 8.32 1.02 -3.81
CA ASP A 40 8.21 0.84 -5.25
C ASP A 40 7.58 2.07 -5.94
N ASP A 41 7.84 2.21 -7.24
CA ASP A 41 7.39 3.37 -8.01
C ASP A 41 5.86 3.49 -8.08
N PHE A 42 5.13 2.37 -8.08
CA PHE A 42 3.67 2.38 -8.08
C PHE A 42 3.15 2.95 -6.76
N SER A 43 3.55 2.37 -5.63
CA SER A 43 3.05 2.82 -4.33
C SER A 43 3.42 4.27 -4.04
N GLU A 44 4.63 4.70 -4.38
CA GLU A 44 5.07 6.09 -4.23
C GLU A 44 4.20 7.04 -5.05
N SER A 45 3.98 6.73 -6.33
CA SER A 45 3.15 7.57 -7.21
C SER A 45 1.71 7.69 -6.71
N GLN A 46 1.13 6.60 -6.19
CA GLN A 46 -0.24 6.58 -5.70
C GLN A 46 -0.38 7.31 -4.36
N LEU A 47 0.60 7.17 -3.47
CA LEU A 47 0.65 7.93 -2.22
C LEU A 47 0.79 9.44 -2.47
N ASP A 48 1.63 9.85 -3.43
CA ASP A 48 1.74 11.26 -3.81
C ASP A 48 0.43 11.81 -4.37
N ARG A 49 -0.26 11.03 -5.22
CA ARG A 49 -1.61 11.39 -5.70
C ARG A 49 -2.60 11.57 -4.56
N PHE A 50 -2.63 10.65 -3.59
CA PHE A 50 -3.53 10.77 -2.44
C PHE A 50 -3.23 12.01 -1.60
N LYS A 51 -1.95 12.29 -1.37
CA LYS A 51 -1.50 13.49 -0.66
C LYS A 51 -1.91 14.77 -1.38
N LYS A 52 -1.67 14.84 -2.70
CA LYS A 52 -1.98 16.01 -3.53
C LYS A 52 -3.48 16.30 -3.62
N HIS A 53 -4.32 15.28 -3.58
CA HIS A 53 -5.77 15.42 -3.68
C HIS A 53 -6.51 15.44 -2.34
N GLY A 54 -5.80 15.31 -1.21
CA GLY A 54 -6.38 15.37 0.14
C GLY A 54 -7.15 14.11 0.53
N TYR A 55 -6.71 12.93 0.10
CA TYR A 55 -7.28 11.63 0.47
C TYR A 55 -6.60 11.06 1.72
N ASP A 56 -6.76 11.74 2.86
CA ASP A 56 -6.04 11.41 4.10
C ASP A 56 -6.31 9.97 4.58
N THR A 57 -7.57 9.53 4.54
CA THR A 57 -7.94 8.17 4.96
C THR A 57 -7.33 7.11 4.04
N LYS A 58 -7.38 7.31 2.71
CA LYS A 58 -6.74 6.39 1.76
C LYS A 58 -5.25 6.31 1.97
N LEU A 59 -4.58 7.45 2.19
CA LEU A 59 -3.14 7.51 2.41
C LEU A 59 -2.73 6.72 3.65
N LYS A 60 -3.49 6.84 4.74
CA LYS A 60 -3.24 6.06 5.96
C LYS A 60 -3.45 4.56 5.74
N GLN A 61 -4.54 4.17 5.07
CA GLN A 61 -4.84 2.76 4.78
C GLN A 61 -3.80 2.14 3.84
N ALA A 62 -3.36 2.87 2.80
CA ALA A 62 -2.35 2.42 1.86
C ALA A 62 -1.02 2.12 2.56
N ASN A 63 -0.54 3.05 3.40
CA ASN A 63 0.68 2.85 4.19
C ASN A 63 0.58 1.63 5.12
N GLN A 64 -0.57 1.43 5.77
CA GLN A 64 -0.79 0.25 6.61
C GLN A 64 -0.74 -1.05 5.80
N LEU A 65 -1.38 -1.09 4.64
CA LEU A 65 -1.40 -2.26 3.77
C LEU A 65 -0.03 -2.61 3.21
N ILE A 66 0.78 -1.59 2.85
CA ILE A 66 2.16 -1.81 2.41
C ILE A 66 2.99 -2.48 3.50
N ILE A 67 2.91 -1.99 4.75
CA ILE A 67 3.62 -2.58 5.89
C ILE A 67 3.15 -4.01 6.15
N LEU A 68 1.82 -4.24 6.14
CA LEU A 68 1.24 -5.57 6.33
C LEU A 68 1.65 -6.54 5.22
N GLY A 69 1.72 -6.09 3.97
CA GLY A 69 2.20 -6.86 2.83
C GLY A 69 3.65 -7.28 3.03
N ILE A 70 4.53 -6.34 3.41
CA ILE A 70 5.94 -6.64 3.70
C ILE A 70 6.07 -7.71 4.78
N ILE A 71 5.35 -7.57 5.90
CA ILE A 71 5.36 -8.54 7.00
C ILE A 71 4.87 -9.91 6.52
N PHE A 72 3.79 -9.94 5.74
CA PHE A 72 3.23 -11.17 5.19
C PHE A 72 4.24 -11.91 4.30
N TRP A 73 4.88 -11.21 3.36
CA TRP A 73 5.84 -11.82 2.44
C TRP A 73 7.11 -12.32 3.16
N ILE A 74 7.60 -11.59 4.17
CA ILE A 74 8.71 -12.05 5.03
C ILE A 74 8.31 -13.33 5.77
N GLY A 75 7.13 -13.35 6.38
CA GLY A 75 6.61 -14.53 7.08
C GLY A 75 6.43 -15.73 6.16
N LEU A 76 5.88 -15.51 4.95
CA LEU A 76 5.71 -16.55 3.95
C LEU A 76 7.06 -17.12 3.48
N ALA A 77 8.05 -16.27 3.21
CA ALA A 77 9.39 -16.71 2.85
C ALA A 77 10.06 -17.53 3.97
N ALA A 78 9.89 -17.13 5.23
CA ALA A 78 10.40 -17.89 6.38
C ALA A 78 9.74 -19.27 6.51
N ILE A 79 8.42 -19.37 6.30
CA ILE A 79 7.69 -20.65 6.31
C ILE A 79 8.17 -21.56 5.18
N ILE A 80 8.30 -21.02 3.96
CA ILE A 80 8.81 -21.78 2.80
C ILE A 80 10.22 -22.28 3.06
N GLY A 81 11.11 -21.41 3.57
CA GLY A 81 12.47 -21.79 3.94
C GLY A 81 12.51 -22.89 4.99
N TYR A 82 11.69 -22.78 6.05
CA TYR A 82 11.59 -23.80 7.09
C TYR A 82 11.12 -25.16 6.52
N LEU A 83 10.07 -25.16 5.70
CA LEU A 83 9.57 -26.38 5.06
C LEU A 83 10.64 -26.99 4.14
N ALA A 84 11.31 -26.17 3.32
CA ALA A 84 12.40 -26.63 2.47
C ALA A 84 13.53 -27.27 3.28
N THR A 85 13.94 -26.68 4.41
CA THR A 85 14.99 -27.26 5.27
C THR A 85 14.58 -28.52 6.01
N LYS A 86 13.28 -28.71 6.28
CA LYS A 86 12.77 -29.87 7.01
C LYS A 86 12.54 -31.09 6.12
N PHE A 87 12.25 -30.87 4.84
CA PHE A 87 11.94 -31.91 3.86
C PHE A 87 13.03 -32.10 2.79
N SER A 88 14.11 -31.32 2.84
CA SER A 88 15.35 -31.55 2.07
C SER A 88 16.30 -32.46 2.82
#